data_AF-A0A2D4G493-F1
#
_entry.id   AF-A0A2D4G493-F1
#
_cell.length_a   1.000
_cell.length_b   1.000
_cell.length_c   1.000
_cell.angle_alpha   90.00
_cell.angle_beta   90.00
_cell.angle_gamma   90.00
#
_symmetry.space_group_name_H-M   'P 1'
#
loop_
_entity.id
_entity.type
_entity.pdbx_description
1 polymer ?
#
loop_
_entity_poly.entity_id
_entity_poly.type
_entity_poly.pdbx_seq_one_letter_code
_entity_poly.pdbx_strand_id
1 'polypeptide(L)'
;EMRELAALFYSVVLSTVSENEFKTSVQHLIKTAKDNHNLEMQHGSLLALGFTVGRYLSKRKMKIVELHGIEDQNTIVAPEQDQLIKSTTETIGSFLDSTSPLLAIAACTALGEIGRNAPLPIPNEGSGFTKLHLVESLLARIPSGKESNKMKERAIQTLGYFPVGDGDFPHQKLLLQGLMDSVEAKQIELQFTVGEAITSAAIGTSSVVARDAWIVAEEEYTAPIDVKINDVVPWVLD
;
A
#
# COMPACT_ATOMS: atom_id res chain seq x y z
N GLU A 1 11.00 -7.89 -9.44
CA GLU A 1 12.27 -7.98 -8.69
C GLU A 1 13.23 -6.82 -8.94
N MET A 2 14.12 -6.80 -9.94
CA MET A 2 15.13 -5.72 -10.10
C MET A 2 14.54 -4.30 -10.08
N ARG A 3 13.41 -4.07 -10.77
CA ARG A 3 12.72 -2.76 -10.77
C ARG A 3 12.05 -2.42 -9.43
N GLU A 4 11.58 -3.43 -8.68
CA GLU A 4 11.02 -3.22 -7.34
C GLU A 4 12.12 -2.84 -6.35
N LEU A 5 13.27 -3.52 -6.40
CA LEU A 5 14.44 -3.17 -5.59
C LEU A 5 14.98 -1.76 -5.92
N ALA A 6 15.04 -1.43 -7.22
CA ALA A 6 15.42 -0.08 -7.65
C ALA A 6 14.43 0.98 -7.15
N ALA A 7 13.12 0.71 -7.22
CA ALA A 7 12.09 1.60 -6.72
C ALA A 7 12.15 1.78 -5.19
N LEU A 8 12.40 0.70 -4.45
CA LEU A 8 12.62 0.73 -3.01
C LEU A 8 13.83 1.61 -2.66
N PHE A 9 14.97 1.36 -3.29
CA PHE A 9 16.18 2.17 -3.08
C PHE A 9 15.96 3.64 -3.45
N TYR A 10 15.31 3.90 -4.60
CA TYR A 10 14.96 5.24 -5.05
C TYR A 10 14.10 5.97 -4.01
N SER A 11 13.11 5.30 -3.40
CA SER A 11 12.29 5.88 -2.34
C SER A 11 13.11 6.28 -1.11
N VAL A 12 14.12 5.50 -0.74
CA VAL A 12 15.02 5.81 0.39
C VAL A 12 15.77 7.10 0.10
N VAL A 13 16.35 7.24 -1.09
CA VAL A 13 17.06 8.46 -1.51
C VAL A 13 16.12 9.66 -1.57
N LEU A 14 14.94 9.53 -2.19
CA LEU A 14 13.96 10.63 -2.25
C LEU A 14 13.42 11.02 -0.87
N SER A 15 13.50 10.15 0.13
CA SER A 15 13.10 10.48 1.49
C SER A 15 14.11 11.36 2.23
N THR A 16 15.26 11.68 1.64
CA THR A 16 16.31 12.53 2.21
C THR A 16 16.53 13.85 1.47
N VAL A 17 15.88 14.05 0.32
CA VAL A 17 15.98 15.29 -0.47
C VAL A 17 15.03 16.36 0.07
N SER A 18 15.14 17.59 -0.44
CA SER A 18 14.24 18.69 -0.05
C SER A 18 12.79 18.46 -0.52
N GLU A 19 11.81 19.11 0.11
CA GLU A 19 10.40 19.01 -0.29
C GLU A 19 10.16 19.43 -1.75
N ASN A 20 10.88 20.43 -2.24
CA ASN A 20 10.80 20.88 -3.63
C ASN A 20 11.34 19.84 -4.62
N GLU A 21 12.47 19.20 -4.29
CA GLU A 21 13.03 18.11 -5.09
C GLU A 21 12.13 16.88 -5.08
N PHE A 22 11.55 16.55 -3.91
CA PHE A 22 10.55 15.49 -3.78
C PHE A 22 9.35 15.75 -4.70
N LYS A 23 8.75 16.94 -4.62
CA LYS A 23 7.61 17.35 -5.47
C LYS A 23 7.94 17.21 -6.95
N THR A 24 9.08 17.74 -7.37
CA THR A 24 9.55 17.70 -8.76
C THR A 24 9.74 16.25 -9.24
N SER A 25 10.33 15.40 -8.40
CA SER A 25 10.59 13.99 -8.72
C SER A 25 9.29 13.20 -8.85
N VAL A 26 8.35 13.39 -7.93
CA VAL A 26 7.02 12.74 -8.00
C VAL A 26 6.26 13.18 -9.25
N GLN A 27 6.25 14.48 -9.57
CA GLN A 27 5.62 14.99 -10.80
C GLN A 27 6.24 14.41 -12.06
N HIS A 28 7.57 14.28 -12.10
CA HIS A 28 8.28 13.63 -13.20
C HIS A 28 7.88 12.15 -13.33
N LEU A 29 7.86 11.40 -12.23
CA LEU A 29 7.43 10.00 -12.22
C LEU A 29 5.97 9.83 -12.69
N ILE A 30 5.05 10.71 -12.27
CA ILE A 30 3.66 10.70 -12.77
C ILE A 30 3.64 10.88 -14.28
N LYS A 31 4.42 11.83 -14.81
CA LYS A 31 4.52 12.07 -16.24
C LYS A 31 5.04 10.83 -16.97
N THR A 32 6.11 10.21 -16.49
CA THR A 32 6.69 8.99 -17.09
C THR A 32 5.74 7.80 -16.97
N ALA A 33 5.00 7.63 -15.88
CA ALA A 33 4.01 6.57 -15.72
C ALA A 33 2.88 6.70 -16.76
N LYS A 34 2.45 7.92 -17.06
CA LYS A 34 1.40 8.21 -18.08
C LYS A 34 1.94 8.16 -19.52
N ASP A 35 3.25 8.12 -19.70
CA ASP A 35 3.88 8.17 -21.01
C ASP A 35 3.84 6.81 -21.73
N ASN A 36 3.05 6.68 -22.79
CA ASN A 36 2.72 5.39 -23.42
C ASN A 36 3.81 4.83 -24.36
N HIS A 37 4.97 5.48 -24.45
CA HIS A 37 6.05 5.06 -25.34
C HIS A 37 6.84 3.84 -24.84
N ASN A 38 6.97 3.65 -23.52
CA ASN A 38 7.81 2.59 -22.96
C ASN A 38 7.20 1.96 -21.70
N LEU A 39 6.67 0.74 -21.86
CA LEU A 39 6.05 -0.04 -20.78
C LEU A 39 6.99 -0.31 -19.60
N GLU A 40 8.29 -0.47 -19.83
CA GLU A 40 9.25 -0.73 -18.76
C GLU A 40 9.50 0.51 -17.90
N MET A 41 9.56 1.69 -18.55
CA MET A 41 9.66 2.97 -17.85
C MET A 41 8.37 3.28 -17.08
N GLN A 42 7.20 3.00 -17.67
CA GLN A 42 5.92 3.14 -16.97
C GLN A 42 5.85 2.25 -15.73
N HIS A 43 6.18 0.96 -15.89
CA HIS A 43 6.22 0.00 -14.80
C HIS A 43 7.19 0.43 -13.69
N GLY A 44 8.42 0.82 -14.04
CA GLY A 44 9.40 1.32 -13.06
C GLY A 44 8.91 2.57 -12.34
N SER A 45 8.24 3.48 -13.06
CA SER A 45 7.72 4.72 -12.49
C SER A 45 6.54 4.47 -11.54
N LEU A 46 5.62 3.55 -11.87
CA LEU A 46 4.51 3.16 -10.99
C LEU A 46 5.01 2.60 -9.67
N LEU A 47 6.00 1.69 -9.73
CA LEU A 47 6.61 1.16 -8.51
C LEU A 47 7.28 2.26 -7.71
N ALA A 48 8.11 3.09 -8.35
CA ALA A 48 8.80 4.20 -7.68
C ALA A 48 7.82 5.17 -7.00
N LEU A 49 6.68 5.47 -7.63
CA LEU A 49 5.62 6.29 -7.02
C LEU A 49 5.07 5.63 -5.75
N GLY A 50 4.70 4.35 -5.81
CA GLY A 50 4.17 3.61 -4.65
C GLY A 50 5.11 3.61 -3.45
N PHE A 51 6.36 3.18 -3.67
CA PHE A 51 7.37 3.14 -2.60
C PHE A 51 7.69 4.54 -2.06
N THR A 52 7.81 5.55 -2.94
CA THR A 52 8.12 6.93 -2.54
C THR A 52 6.99 7.55 -1.71
N VAL A 53 5.73 7.39 -2.16
CA VAL A 53 4.56 7.88 -1.42
C VAL A 53 4.41 7.16 -0.08
N GLY A 54 4.52 5.82 -0.08
CA GLY A 54 4.44 5.03 1.16
C GLY A 54 5.49 5.47 2.17
N ARG A 55 6.75 5.59 1.76
CA ARG A 55 7.84 6.03 2.65
C ARG A 55 7.66 7.47 3.15
N TYR A 56 7.21 8.38 2.28
CA TYR A 56 6.91 9.76 2.67
C TYR A 56 5.86 9.81 3.78
N LEU A 57 4.76 9.05 3.62
CA LEU A 57 3.68 8.99 4.60
C LEU A 57 4.13 8.34 5.92
N SER A 58 4.90 7.25 5.86
CA SER A 58 5.47 6.59 7.05
C SER A 58 6.39 7.52 7.85
N LYS A 59 7.32 8.23 7.19
CA LYS A 59 8.17 9.22 7.87
C LYS A 59 7.36 10.35 8.48
N ARG A 60 6.30 10.81 7.80
CA ARG A 60 5.41 11.84 8.35
C ARG A 60 4.69 11.35 9.60
N LYS A 61 4.20 10.11 9.60
CA LYS A 61 3.60 9.46 10.78
C LYS A 61 4.59 9.41 11.94
N MET A 62 5.83 8.98 11.70
CA MET A 62 6.88 8.93 12.72
C MET A 62 7.18 10.32 13.31
N LYS A 63 7.34 11.35 12.47
CA LYS A 63 7.54 12.73 12.95
C LYS A 63 6.38 13.21 13.83
N ILE A 64 5.13 12.89 13.46
CA ILE A 64 3.95 13.26 14.26
C ILE A 64 3.99 12.55 15.62
N VAL A 65 4.35 11.27 15.67
CA VAL A 65 4.47 10.51 16.93
C VAL A 65 5.60 11.08 17.80
N GLU A 66 6.77 11.37 17.22
CA GLU A 66 7.90 12.01 17.94
C GLU A 66 7.53 13.41 18.48
N LEU A 67 6.77 14.18 17.70
CA LEU A 67 6.34 15.53 18.07
C LEU A 67 5.16 15.53 19.05
N HIS A 68 4.36 14.48 19.17
CA HIS A 68 3.27 14.39 20.17
C HIS A 68 3.76 14.36 21.64
N GLY A 69 5.08 14.42 21.89
CA GLY A 69 5.65 14.83 23.18
C GLY A 69 5.65 16.35 23.43
N ILE A 70 5.25 17.17 22.45
CA ILE A 70 5.15 18.62 22.52
C ILE A 70 3.83 19.02 21.85
N GLU A 71 2.87 19.50 22.64
CA GLU A 71 1.61 20.06 22.16
C GLU A 71 1.88 21.24 21.21
N ASP A 72 1.92 20.98 19.90
CA ASP A 72 1.74 22.04 18.92
C ASP A 72 0.98 21.49 17.70
N GLN A 73 -0.34 21.68 17.72
CA GLN A 73 -1.30 21.28 16.67
C GLN A 73 -1.15 22.08 15.36
N ASN A 74 0.03 22.64 15.09
CA ASN A 74 0.26 23.59 14.00
C ASN A 74 1.43 23.23 13.08
N THR A 75 1.75 21.96 12.88
CA THR A 75 2.49 21.57 11.66
C THR A 75 1.52 21.57 10.47
N ILE A 76 1.11 22.77 10.06
CA ILE A 76 0.37 23.03 8.83
C ILE A 76 1.32 22.71 7.67
N VAL A 77 1.37 21.45 7.27
CA VAL A 77 2.00 21.04 6.01
C VAL A 77 1.10 21.51 4.88
N ALA A 78 1.72 22.01 3.80
CA ALA A 78 1.03 22.68 2.71
C ALA A 78 -0.05 21.77 2.06
N PRO A 79 -1.31 22.24 1.94
CA PRO A 79 -2.41 21.50 1.30
C PRO A 79 -2.07 20.95 -0.10
N GLU A 80 -1.12 21.60 -0.78
CA GLU A 80 -0.65 21.23 -2.11
C GLU A 80 0.07 19.87 -2.14
N GLN A 81 0.85 19.53 -1.11
CA GLN A 81 1.58 18.26 -1.07
C GLN A 81 0.62 17.09 -0.79
N ASP A 82 -0.35 17.29 0.09
CA ASP A 82 -1.42 16.31 0.31
C ASP A 82 -2.24 16.08 -0.97
N GLN A 83 -2.53 17.14 -1.71
CA GLN A 83 -3.18 17.02 -3.01
C GLN A 83 -2.32 16.26 -4.03
N LEU A 84 -1.01 16.50 -4.06
CA LEU A 84 -0.08 15.74 -4.91
C LEU A 84 -0.09 14.25 -4.55
N ILE A 85 0.01 13.91 -3.27
CA ILE A 85 0.02 12.53 -2.79
C ILE A 85 -1.30 11.81 -3.09
N LYS A 86 -2.44 12.49 -2.88
CA LYS A 86 -3.76 11.99 -3.26
C LYS A 86 -3.85 11.73 -4.77
N SER A 87 -3.54 12.74 -5.59
CA SER A 87 -3.61 12.61 -7.06
C SER A 87 -2.64 11.57 -7.62
N THR A 88 -1.50 11.35 -6.95
CA THR A 88 -0.55 10.28 -7.26
C THR A 88 -1.19 8.91 -7.02
N THR A 89 -1.84 8.73 -5.86
CA THR A 89 -2.50 7.47 -5.50
C THR A 89 -3.67 7.16 -6.43
N GLU A 90 -4.47 8.16 -6.78
CA GLU A 90 -5.55 8.03 -7.79
C GLU A 90 -4.98 7.71 -9.17
N THR A 91 -3.85 8.34 -9.55
CA THR A 91 -3.15 8.01 -10.81
C THR A 91 -2.71 6.54 -10.82
N ILE A 92 -2.08 6.05 -9.75
CA ILE A 92 -1.71 4.62 -9.64
C ILE A 92 -2.95 3.74 -9.75
N GLY A 93 -4.03 4.10 -9.05
CA GLY A 93 -5.32 3.40 -9.10
C GLY A 93 -5.86 3.22 -10.52
N SER A 94 -5.72 4.22 -11.38
CA SER A 94 -6.17 4.15 -12.78
C SER A 94 -5.46 3.07 -13.62
N PHE A 95 -4.29 2.58 -13.18
CA PHE A 95 -3.56 1.51 -13.85
C PHE A 95 -3.97 0.09 -13.40
N LEU A 96 -4.78 -0.05 -12.35
CA LEU A 96 -5.26 -1.37 -11.92
C LEU A 96 -6.00 -2.09 -13.06
N ASP A 97 -6.85 -1.36 -13.79
CA ASP A 97 -7.63 -1.90 -14.91
C ASP A 97 -6.90 -1.78 -16.26
N SER A 98 -5.57 -1.59 -16.22
CA SER A 98 -4.76 -1.58 -17.44
C SER A 98 -4.89 -2.90 -18.20
N THR A 99 -5.00 -2.81 -19.52
CA THR A 99 -4.91 -3.98 -20.42
C THR A 99 -3.53 -4.63 -20.40
N SER A 100 -2.51 -3.94 -19.89
CA SER A 100 -1.18 -4.48 -19.66
C SER A 100 -1.10 -5.13 -18.28
N PRO A 101 -0.96 -6.47 -18.19
CA PRO A 101 -0.84 -7.16 -16.90
C PRO A 101 0.37 -6.66 -16.10
N LEU A 102 1.44 -6.25 -16.80
CA LEU A 102 2.63 -5.68 -16.19
C LEU A 102 2.30 -4.40 -15.39
N LEU A 103 1.51 -3.50 -15.97
CA LEU A 103 1.16 -2.23 -15.33
C LEU A 103 0.11 -2.43 -14.23
N ALA A 104 -0.86 -3.33 -14.44
CA ALA A 104 -1.84 -3.69 -13.42
C ALA A 104 -1.17 -4.27 -12.15
N ILE A 105 -0.21 -5.17 -12.33
CA ILE A 105 0.59 -5.72 -11.22
C ILE A 105 1.39 -4.61 -10.53
N ALA A 106 2.05 -3.72 -11.29
CA ALA A 106 2.81 -2.62 -10.70
C ALA A 106 1.93 -1.65 -9.90
N ALA A 107 0.73 -1.35 -10.39
CA ALA A 107 -0.24 -0.51 -9.70
C ALA A 107 -0.73 -1.16 -8.41
N CYS A 108 -1.05 -2.45 -8.46
CA CYS A 108 -1.44 -3.25 -7.30
C CYS A 108 -0.34 -3.23 -6.23
N THR A 109 0.90 -3.55 -6.61
CA THR A 109 2.07 -3.47 -5.71
C THR A 109 2.23 -2.08 -5.12
N ALA A 110 2.17 -1.03 -5.94
CA ALA A 110 2.36 0.34 -5.49
C ALA A 110 1.29 0.77 -4.47
N LEU A 111 0.03 0.39 -4.66
CA LEU A 111 -1.05 0.66 -3.71
C LEU A 111 -0.88 -0.11 -2.41
N GLY A 112 -0.45 -1.38 -2.49
CA GLY A 112 -0.09 -2.17 -1.31
C GLY A 112 1.02 -1.51 -0.51
N GLU A 113 2.07 -1.01 -1.17
CA GLU A 113 3.17 -0.33 -0.52
C GLU A 113 2.76 0.98 0.17
N ILE A 114 1.84 1.75 -0.44
CA ILE A 114 1.27 2.93 0.22
C ILE A 114 0.45 2.50 1.44
N GLY A 115 -0.46 1.55 1.27
CA GLY A 115 -1.37 1.07 2.30
C GLY A 115 -0.68 0.34 3.46
N ARG A 116 0.47 -0.29 3.22
CA ARG A 116 1.32 -0.90 4.25
C ARG A 116 1.92 0.13 5.20
N ASN A 117 2.28 1.29 4.65
CA ASN A 117 3.06 2.31 5.36
C ASN A 117 2.19 3.37 6.04
N ALA A 118 0.96 3.59 5.56
CA ALA A 118 0.03 4.59 6.09
C ALA A 118 -1.40 4.38 5.55
N PRO A 119 -2.41 5.08 6.10
CA PRO A 119 -3.74 5.12 5.49
C PRO A 119 -3.68 5.59 4.04
N LEU A 120 -4.37 4.86 3.16
CA LEU A 120 -4.47 5.25 1.75
C LEU A 120 -5.10 6.65 1.64
N PRO A 121 -4.49 7.59 0.90
CA PRO A 121 -4.98 8.97 0.75
C PRO A 121 -6.14 9.07 -0.25
N ILE A 122 -7.14 8.21 -0.10
CA ILE A 122 -8.37 8.13 -0.90
C ILE A 122 -9.59 7.98 0.04
N PRO A 123 -10.80 8.37 -0.38
CA PRO A 123 -12.00 8.25 0.45
C PRO A 123 -12.30 6.80 0.84
N ASN A 124 -12.90 6.61 2.02
CA ASN A 124 -13.33 5.28 2.48
C ASN A 124 -14.39 4.67 1.55
N GLU A 125 -15.36 5.49 1.14
CA GLU A 125 -16.52 5.14 0.33
C GLU A 125 -16.94 6.34 -0.54
N GLY A 126 -17.93 6.16 -1.42
CA GLY A 126 -18.46 7.19 -2.31
C GLY A 126 -18.21 6.89 -3.79
N SER A 127 -18.32 7.91 -4.64
CA SER A 127 -18.08 7.78 -6.07
C SER A 127 -16.58 7.84 -6.42
N GLY A 128 -16.18 7.09 -7.45
CA GLY A 128 -14.82 7.07 -7.95
C GLY A 128 -13.91 6.05 -7.25
N PHE A 129 -12.61 6.35 -7.19
CA PHE A 129 -11.61 5.46 -6.63
C PHE A 129 -11.57 5.57 -5.09
N THR A 130 -12.13 4.58 -4.40
CA THR A 130 -12.30 4.56 -2.94
C THR A 130 -11.65 3.31 -2.33
N LYS A 131 -11.45 3.31 -1.00
CA LYS A 131 -10.95 2.12 -0.28
C LYS A 131 -11.88 0.92 -0.47
N LEU A 132 -13.20 1.12 -0.42
CA LEU A 132 -14.18 0.06 -0.68
C LEU A 132 -14.03 -0.51 -2.09
N HIS A 133 -14.05 0.36 -3.11
CA HIS A 133 -13.91 -0.05 -4.50
C HIS A 133 -12.60 -0.81 -4.74
N LEU A 134 -11.51 -0.37 -4.12
CA LEU A 134 -10.21 -1.05 -4.20
C LEU A 134 -10.25 -2.46 -3.58
N VAL A 135 -10.83 -2.61 -2.39
CA VAL A 135 -10.99 -3.91 -1.72
C VAL A 135 -11.83 -4.85 -2.58
N GLU A 136 -13.00 -4.42 -3.02
CA GLU A 136 -13.90 -5.23 -3.85
C GLU A 136 -13.25 -5.62 -5.18
N SER A 137 -12.55 -4.69 -5.83
CA SER A 137 -11.89 -4.93 -7.12
C SER A 137 -10.74 -5.92 -7.00
N LEU A 138 -9.94 -5.86 -5.93
CA LEU A 138 -8.85 -6.81 -5.71
C LEU A 138 -9.40 -8.19 -5.31
N LEU A 139 -10.41 -8.26 -4.44
CA LEU A 139 -11.06 -9.53 -4.08
C LEU A 139 -11.67 -10.23 -5.29
N ALA A 140 -12.34 -9.49 -6.19
CA ALA A 140 -12.92 -10.04 -7.41
C ALA A 140 -11.90 -10.66 -8.38
N ARG A 141 -10.62 -10.24 -8.30
CA ARG A 141 -9.54 -10.77 -9.16
C ARG A 141 -9.04 -12.14 -8.72
N ILE A 142 -9.16 -12.49 -7.44
CA ILE A 142 -8.64 -13.75 -6.88
C ILE A 142 -9.34 -14.99 -7.49
N PRO A 143 -10.69 -15.10 -7.49
CA PRO A 143 -11.36 -16.25 -8.12
C PRO A 143 -11.42 -16.16 -9.65
N SER A 144 -11.07 -15.01 -10.24
CA SER A 144 -11.15 -14.81 -11.69
C SER A 144 -10.22 -15.76 -12.46
N GLY A 145 -10.79 -16.55 -13.37
CA GLY A 145 -10.02 -17.37 -14.31
C GLY A 145 -9.25 -16.57 -15.38
N LYS A 146 -9.51 -15.25 -15.49
CA LYS A 146 -8.81 -14.35 -16.43
C LYS A 146 -7.50 -13.82 -15.88
N GLU A 147 -7.32 -13.90 -14.57
CA GLU A 147 -6.15 -13.33 -13.88
C GLU A 147 -5.03 -14.35 -13.76
N SER A 148 -3.79 -13.90 -13.96
CA SER A 148 -2.61 -14.73 -13.74
C SER A 148 -2.39 -15.00 -12.24
N ASN A 149 -1.78 -16.14 -11.88
CA ASN A 149 -1.43 -16.42 -10.48
C ASN A 149 -0.61 -15.29 -9.84
N LYS A 150 0.34 -14.72 -10.58
CA LYS A 150 1.14 -13.59 -10.11
C LYS A 150 0.29 -12.36 -9.74
N MET A 151 -0.75 -12.05 -10.52
CA MET A 151 -1.66 -10.95 -10.19
C MET A 151 -2.54 -11.28 -8.98
N LYS A 152 -3.00 -12.54 -8.86
CA LYS A 152 -3.77 -13.01 -7.71
C LYS A 152 -2.96 -12.93 -6.42
N GLU A 153 -1.75 -13.48 -6.41
CA GLU A 153 -0.81 -13.38 -5.28
C GLU A 153 -0.58 -11.93 -4.88
N ARG A 154 -0.35 -11.05 -5.87
CA ARG A 154 -0.12 -9.63 -5.59
C ARG A 154 -1.36 -8.92 -5.05
N ALA A 155 -2.55 -9.28 -5.53
CA ALA A 155 -3.81 -8.76 -4.99
C ALA A 155 -4.04 -9.20 -3.54
N ILE A 156 -3.80 -10.48 -3.24
CA ILE A 156 -3.90 -11.04 -1.88
C ILE A 156 -2.94 -10.32 -0.93
N GLN A 157 -1.66 -10.21 -1.31
CA GLN A 157 -0.65 -9.52 -0.51
C GLN A 157 -1.02 -8.04 -0.27
N THR A 158 -1.45 -7.34 -1.33
CA THR A 158 -1.87 -5.94 -1.25
C THR A 158 -3.05 -5.75 -0.31
N LEU A 159 -4.05 -6.65 -0.33
CA LEU A 159 -5.16 -6.64 0.61
C LEU A 159 -4.67 -6.83 2.05
N GLY A 160 -3.75 -7.77 2.28
CA GLY A 160 -3.13 -8.02 3.58
C GLY A 160 -2.46 -6.78 4.20
N TYR A 161 -2.01 -5.83 3.37
CA TYR A 161 -1.30 -4.63 3.80
C TYR A 161 -2.18 -3.47 4.24
N PHE A 162 -3.44 -3.38 3.80
CA PHE A 162 -4.25 -2.19 4.09
C PHE A 162 -4.51 -1.96 5.60
N PRO A 163 -4.88 -2.98 6.39
CA PRO A 163 -5.06 -2.81 7.83
C PRO A 163 -3.74 -2.61 8.60
N VAL A 164 -2.59 -2.91 7.96
CA VAL A 164 -1.26 -2.77 8.57
C VAL A 164 -0.86 -1.29 8.68
N GLY A 165 -1.09 -0.50 7.63
CA GLY A 165 -0.79 0.94 7.67
C GLY A 165 -1.91 1.80 8.28
N ASP A 166 -3.13 1.26 8.40
CA ASP A 166 -4.34 1.99 8.81
C ASP A 166 -5.08 1.28 9.96
N GLY A 167 -4.84 1.74 11.19
CA GLY A 167 -5.52 1.22 12.39
C GLY A 167 -7.02 1.51 12.47
N ASP A 168 -7.54 2.34 11.54
CA ASP A 168 -8.95 2.67 11.38
C ASP A 168 -9.50 2.19 10.04
N PHE A 169 -8.87 1.17 9.43
CA PHE A 169 -9.26 0.70 8.11
C PHE A 169 -10.73 0.21 8.12
N PRO A 170 -11.65 0.89 7.39
CA PRO A 170 -13.09 0.69 7.56
C PRO A 170 -13.58 -0.68 7.06
N HIS A 171 -12.84 -1.31 6.14
CA HIS A 171 -13.26 -2.50 5.41
C HIS A 171 -12.48 -3.76 5.83
N GLN A 172 -11.85 -3.75 7.01
CA GLN A 172 -10.97 -4.83 7.45
C GLN A 172 -11.69 -6.19 7.53
N LYS A 173 -12.90 -6.23 8.09
CA LYS A 173 -13.70 -7.48 8.18
C LYS A 173 -14.18 -7.97 6.83
N LEU A 174 -14.63 -7.06 5.96
CA LEU A 174 -15.03 -7.38 4.58
C LEU A 174 -13.84 -7.99 3.82
N LEU A 175 -12.67 -7.38 3.94
CA LEU A 175 -11.42 -7.84 3.35
C LEU A 175 -11.05 -9.23 3.84
N LEU A 176 -11.05 -9.46 5.16
CA LEU A 176 -10.72 -10.75 5.75
C LEU A 176 -11.69 -11.84 5.32
N GLN A 177 -13.00 -11.57 5.35
CA GLN A 177 -14.01 -12.51 4.88
C GLN A 177 -13.82 -12.84 3.40
N GLY A 178 -13.60 -11.81 2.57
CA GLY A 178 -13.33 -11.99 1.15
C GLY A 178 -12.10 -12.86 0.89
N LEU A 179 -11.01 -12.68 1.65
CA LEU A 179 -9.81 -13.51 1.53
C LEU A 179 -10.09 -14.98 1.89
N MET A 180 -10.80 -15.23 3.00
CA MET A 180 -11.20 -16.59 3.42
C MET A 180 -12.06 -17.30 2.37
N ASP A 181 -12.92 -16.55 1.67
CA ASP A 181 -13.84 -17.10 0.66
C ASP A 181 -13.21 -17.21 -0.74
N SER A 182 -12.01 -16.66 -0.97
CA SER A 182 -11.52 -16.36 -2.32
C SER A 182 -10.80 -17.49 -3.07
N VAL A 183 -10.19 -18.46 -2.38
CA VAL A 183 -9.29 -19.43 -3.00
C VAL A 183 -9.83 -20.86 -2.92
N GLU A 184 -9.80 -21.57 -4.05
CA GLU A 184 -10.17 -22.98 -4.12
C GLU A 184 -9.15 -23.88 -3.40
N ALA A 185 -9.62 -24.99 -2.80
CA ALA A 185 -8.77 -25.91 -2.04
C ALA A 185 -7.58 -26.51 -2.82
N LYS A 186 -7.62 -26.50 -4.16
CA LYS A 186 -6.57 -27.09 -5.01
C LYS A 186 -5.40 -26.13 -5.30
N GLN A 187 -5.53 -24.85 -4.99
CA GLN A 187 -4.53 -23.82 -5.30
C GLN A 187 -3.59 -23.59 -4.10
N ILE A 188 -2.74 -24.57 -3.80
CA ILE A 188 -1.93 -24.62 -2.58
C ILE A 188 -1.07 -23.35 -2.39
N GLU A 189 -0.37 -22.87 -3.44
CA GLU A 189 0.46 -21.67 -3.36
C GLU A 189 -0.37 -20.41 -3.01
N LEU A 190 -1.56 -20.27 -3.60
CA LEU A 190 -2.46 -19.17 -3.29
C LEU A 190 -3.02 -19.26 -1.86
N GLN A 191 -3.26 -20.47 -1.35
CA GLN A 191 -3.68 -20.67 0.05
C GLN A 191 -2.62 -20.19 1.04
N PHE A 192 -1.33 -20.43 0.76
CA PHE A 192 -0.24 -19.90 1.60
C PHE A 192 -0.22 -18.37 1.58
N THR A 193 -0.33 -17.76 0.40
CA THR A 193 -0.39 -16.30 0.26
C THR A 193 -1.61 -15.70 0.98
N VAL A 194 -2.77 -16.38 0.92
CA VAL A 194 -3.97 -15.98 1.67
C VAL A 194 -3.73 -16.08 3.18
N GLY A 195 -3.12 -17.16 3.66
CA GLY A 195 -2.79 -17.32 5.07
C GLY A 195 -1.89 -16.19 5.60
N GLU A 196 -0.86 -15.82 4.84
CA GLU A 196 0.03 -14.69 5.18
C GLU A 196 -0.74 -13.35 5.20
N ALA A 197 -1.58 -13.11 4.19
CA ALA A 197 -2.38 -11.89 4.11
C ALA A 197 -3.43 -11.79 5.22
N ILE A 198 -4.13 -12.88 5.55
CA ILE A 198 -5.06 -12.94 6.67
C ILE A 198 -4.32 -12.66 7.98
N THR A 199 -3.16 -13.29 8.20
CA THR A 199 -2.37 -13.06 9.42
C THR A 199 -2.03 -11.59 9.56
N SER A 200 -1.50 -10.97 8.50
CA SER A 200 -1.13 -9.55 8.50
C SER A 200 -2.35 -8.63 8.67
N ALA A 201 -3.44 -8.90 7.98
CA ALA A 201 -4.66 -8.09 8.06
C ALA A 201 -5.39 -8.27 9.40
N ALA A 202 -5.32 -9.44 10.03
CA ALA A 202 -6.01 -9.71 11.30
C ALA A 202 -5.29 -9.04 12.48
N ILE A 203 -3.96 -9.10 12.54
CA ILE A 203 -3.17 -8.41 13.59
C ILE A 203 -2.99 -6.91 13.27
N GLY A 204 -3.21 -6.51 12.01
CA GLY A 204 -3.23 -5.13 11.55
C GLY A 204 -1.92 -4.39 11.84
N THR A 205 -2.00 -3.27 12.54
CA THR A 205 -0.88 -2.38 12.84
C THR A 205 0.23 -3.00 13.68
N SER A 206 -0.06 -4.14 14.33
CA SER A 206 0.94 -4.92 15.08
C SER A 206 1.71 -5.92 14.22
N SER A 207 1.40 -5.99 12.92
CA SER A 207 2.09 -6.90 12.01
C SER A 207 3.55 -6.52 11.84
N VAL A 208 4.42 -7.53 11.82
CA VAL A 208 5.84 -7.37 11.50
C VAL A 208 6.06 -6.76 10.12
N VAL A 209 5.09 -6.88 9.23
CA VAL A 209 5.07 -6.28 7.90
C VAL A 209 5.05 -4.74 7.95
N ALA A 210 4.63 -4.14 9.07
CA ALA A 210 4.65 -2.68 9.26
C ALA A 210 6.07 -2.11 9.45
N ARG A 211 7.09 -2.95 9.67
CA ARG A 211 8.46 -2.50 9.95
C ARG A 211 9.10 -1.84 8.73
N ASP A 212 9.90 -0.79 8.98
CA ASP A 212 10.86 -0.33 7.99
C ASP A 212 12.06 -1.28 7.99
N ALA A 213 12.13 -2.15 6.99
CA ALA A 213 13.19 -3.15 6.85
C ALA A 213 14.60 -2.55 6.70
N TRP A 214 14.72 -1.25 6.43
CA TRP A 214 16.01 -0.54 6.40
C TRP A 214 16.49 -0.10 7.79
N ILE A 215 15.62 -0.12 8.79
CA ILE A 215 15.88 0.43 10.13
C ILE A 215 15.81 -0.67 11.21
N VAL A 216 14.88 -1.62 11.06
CA VAL A 216 14.59 -2.62 12.10
C VAL A 216 14.57 -4.04 11.50
N ALA A 217 15.35 -4.94 12.09
CA ALA A 217 15.33 -6.36 11.77
C ALA A 217 14.03 -7.02 12.22
N GLU A 218 13.71 -8.20 11.69
CA GLU A 218 12.42 -8.84 11.97
C GLU A 218 12.28 -9.25 13.43
N GLU A 219 13.35 -9.79 13.99
CA GLU A 219 13.46 -10.30 15.36
C GLU A 219 13.44 -9.17 16.40
N GLU A 220 13.71 -7.94 15.96
CA GLU A 220 13.79 -6.74 16.78
C GLU A 220 12.53 -5.89 16.70
N TYR A 221 11.56 -6.26 15.84
CA TYR A 221 10.36 -5.48 15.65
C TYR A 221 9.40 -5.60 16.83
N THR A 222 9.04 -4.46 17.40
CA THR A 222 7.96 -4.32 18.36
C THR A 222 6.95 -3.30 17.85
N ALA A 223 5.66 -3.65 17.91
CA ALA A 223 4.58 -2.73 17.53
C ALA A 223 4.67 -1.42 18.34
N PRO A 224 4.59 -0.25 17.70
CA PRO A 224 4.65 1.03 18.41
C PRO A 224 3.45 1.18 19.36
N ILE A 225 3.70 1.63 20.60
CA ILE A 225 2.69 1.74 21.67
C ILE A 225 1.59 2.77 21.31
N ASP A 226 1.95 3.81 20.57
CA ASP A 226 1.06 4.94 20.24
C ASP A 226 0.26 4.73 18.94
N VAL A 227 0.32 3.54 18.34
CA VAL A 227 -0.48 3.21 17.15
C VAL A 227 -1.75 2.50 17.58
N LYS A 228 -2.88 2.92 17.03
CA LYS A 228 -4.16 2.26 17.27
C LYS A 228 -4.08 0.78 16.89
N ILE A 229 -4.42 -0.07 17.84
CA ILE A 229 -4.48 -1.52 17.66
C ILE A 229 -5.81 -1.88 17.01
N ASN A 230 -5.75 -2.50 15.84
CA ASN A 230 -6.88 -3.06 15.11
C ASN A 230 -6.76 -4.58 14.97
N ASP A 231 -6.31 -5.22 16.04
CA ASP A 231 -6.28 -6.67 16.15
C ASP A 231 -7.71 -7.22 16.19
N VAL A 232 -8.04 -8.02 15.18
CA VAL A 232 -9.32 -8.72 15.05
C VAL A 232 -9.15 -10.24 15.02
N VAL A 233 -8.00 -10.76 15.46
CA VAL A 233 -7.75 -12.22 15.55
C VAL A 233 -8.86 -12.95 16.32
N PRO A 234 -9.38 -12.46 17.46
CA PRO A 234 -10.50 -13.12 18.13
C PRO A 234 -11.71 -13.31 17.22
N TRP A 235 -12.06 -12.29 16.43
CA TRP A 235 -13.18 -12.35 15.48
C TRP A 235 -12.92 -13.32 14.30
N VAL A 236 -11.66 -13.51 13.91
CA VAL A 236 -11.30 -14.46 12.84
C VAL A 236 -11.36 -15.92 13.33
N LEU A 237 -11.16 -16.16 14.63
CA LEU A 237 -11.12 -17.50 15.22
C LEU A 237 -12.46 -17.96 15.84
N ASP A 238 -13.39 -17.03 16.07
CA ASP A 238 -14.76 -17.29 16.54
C ASP A 238 -15.65 -17.89 15.43
#